data_AF-A0A2N3CFI0-F1
#
_entry.id   AF-A0A2N3CFI0-F1
#
_cell.length_a   1.000
_cell.length_b   1.000
_cell.length_c   1.000
_cell.angle_alpha   90.00
_cell.angle_beta   90.00
_cell.angle_gamma   90.00
#
_symmetry.space_group_name_H-M   'P 1'
#
loop_
_entity.id
_entity.type
_entity.pdbx_description
1 polymer ?
#
loop_
_entity_poly.entity_id
_entity_poly.type
_entity_poly.pdbx_seq_one_letter_code
_entity_poly.pdbx_strand_id
1 'polypeptide(L)'
;MTDTNTVDKFITRWRPSGGNEQANFQSFASELTGLLGVDKPEPATSDGQTDHYRFERPVRFIHTGRERRGRIDLYRRGCFVMEGKQGQDGADQSEDAQLALLTGQDAP
;
A
#
# COMPACT_ATOMS: atom_id res chain seq x y z
N MET A 1 -16.76 5.51 16.00
CA MET A 1 -16.59 4.17 16.59
C MET A 1 -16.88 3.19 15.47
N THR A 2 -15.87 2.45 15.02
CA THR A 2 -16.02 1.49 13.91
C THR A 2 -16.71 0.25 14.47
N ASP A 3 -17.88 -0.10 13.95
CA ASP A 3 -18.58 -1.31 14.36
C ASP A 3 -17.77 -2.54 13.93
N THR A 4 -17.56 -3.50 14.84
CA THR A 4 -16.83 -4.76 14.57
C THR A 4 -17.37 -5.50 13.34
N ASN A 5 -18.69 -5.44 13.10
CA ASN A 5 -19.36 -6.00 11.94
C ASN A 5 -18.88 -5.36 10.60
N THR A 6 -18.54 -4.07 10.60
CA THR A 6 -18.03 -3.37 9.42
C THR A 6 -16.59 -3.78 9.11
N VAL A 7 -15.77 -4.00 10.14
CA VAL A 7 -14.40 -4.53 10.01
C VAL A 7 -14.43 -5.96 9.45
N ASP A 8 -15.27 -6.83 10.00
CA ASP A 8 -15.38 -8.24 9.55
C ASP A 8 -15.83 -8.35 8.10
N LYS A 9 -16.76 -7.48 7.65
CA LYS A 9 -17.18 -7.41 6.25
C LYS A 9 -16.04 -6.97 5.33
N PHE A 10 -15.27 -5.96 5.73
CA PHE A 10 -14.11 -5.51 4.98
C PHE A 10 -13.07 -6.63 4.83
N ILE A 11 -12.71 -7.29 5.93
CA ILE A 11 -11.77 -8.42 5.94
C ILE A 11 -12.29 -9.55 5.05
N THR A 12 -13.57 -9.94 5.20
CA THR A 12 -14.16 -11.03 4.41
C THR A 12 -14.13 -10.74 2.92
N ARG A 13 -14.36 -9.48 2.51
CA ARG A 13 -14.35 -9.05 1.11
C ARG A 13 -12.95 -9.11 0.49
N TRP A 14 -11.93 -8.68 1.23
CA TRP A 14 -10.57 -8.55 0.71
C TRP A 14 -9.66 -9.76 0.97
N ARG A 15 -10.01 -10.64 1.93
CA ARG A 15 -9.29 -11.91 2.16
C ARG A 15 -9.03 -12.76 0.91
N PRO A 16 -9.97 -12.91 -0.05
CA PRO A 16 -9.72 -13.72 -1.25
C PRO A 16 -8.97 -12.97 -2.36
N SER A 17 -8.61 -11.68 -2.20
CA SER A 17 -7.95 -10.90 -3.24
C SER A 17 -6.48 -11.31 -3.40
N GLY A 18 -6.23 -12.46 -4.03
CA GLY A 18 -4.90 -12.92 -4.46
C GLY A 18 -4.58 -12.58 -5.92
N GLY A 19 -3.30 -12.74 -6.30
CA GLY A 19 -2.77 -12.87 -7.67
C GLY A 19 -2.83 -11.66 -8.62
N ASN A 20 -3.73 -10.69 -8.39
CA ASN A 20 -3.85 -9.48 -9.21
C ASN A 20 -3.95 -8.22 -8.35
N GLU A 21 -2.93 -8.05 -7.49
CA GLU A 21 -2.90 -6.99 -6.49
C GLU A 21 -2.89 -5.58 -7.10
N GLN A 22 -2.26 -5.41 -8.27
CA GLN A 22 -2.23 -4.11 -8.93
C GLN A 22 -3.63 -3.66 -9.40
N ALA A 23 -4.49 -4.59 -9.82
CA ALA A 23 -5.87 -4.27 -10.18
C ALA A 23 -6.74 -3.96 -8.94
N ASN A 24 -6.40 -4.53 -7.79
CA ASN A 24 -7.23 -4.48 -6.59
C ASN A 24 -6.82 -3.38 -5.60
N PHE A 25 -5.55 -2.94 -5.63
CA PHE A 25 -4.98 -2.02 -4.63
C PHE A 25 -5.75 -0.71 -4.50
N GLN A 26 -6.11 -0.05 -5.62
CA GLN A 26 -6.81 1.24 -5.57
C GLN A 26 -8.19 1.12 -4.93
N SER A 27 -8.94 0.07 -5.27
CA SER A 27 -10.25 -0.21 -4.68
C SER A 27 -10.13 -0.58 -3.20
N PHE A 28 -9.15 -1.42 -2.83
CA PHE A 28 -8.85 -1.77 -1.45
C PHE A 28 -8.56 -0.53 -0.60
N ALA A 29 -7.62 0.30 -1.03
CA ALA A 29 -7.22 1.50 -0.30
C ALA A 29 -8.37 2.52 -0.19
N SER A 30 -9.19 2.64 -1.24
CA SER A 30 -10.39 3.48 -1.22
C SER A 30 -11.42 3.00 -0.21
N GLU A 31 -11.68 1.69 -0.14
CA GLU A 31 -12.60 1.12 0.86
C GLU A 31 -12.01 1.23 2.28
N LEU A 32 -10.69 1.06 2.44
CA LEU A 32 -9.98 1.19 3.71
C LEU A 32 -10.12 2.61 4.30
N THR A 33 -10.03 3.64 3.47
CA THR A 33 -10.24 5.03 3.94
C THR A 33 -11.65 5.24 4.50
N GLY A 34 -12.66 4.61 3.88
CA GLY A 34 -14.03 4.59 4.37
C GLY A 34 -14.16 3.84 5.71
N LEU A 35 -13.48 2.71 5.86
CA LEU A 35 -13.45 1.96 7.12
C LEU A 35 -12.80 2.77 8.26
N LEU A 36 -11.71 3.48 7.97
CA LEU A 36 -10.98 4.30 8.94
C LEU A 36 -11.69 5.64 9.26
N GLY A 37 -12.68 6.04 8.46
CA GLY A 37 -13.38 7.32 8.61
C GLY A 37 -12.50 8.52 8.27
N VAL A 38 -11.52 8.35 7.37
CA VAL A 38 -10.63 9.41 6.89
C VAL A 38 -11.02 9.84 5.47
N ASP A 39 -10.50 10.99 5.04
CA ASP A 39 -10.71 11.47 3.68
C ASP A 39 -10.26 10.45 2.63
N LYS A 40 -10.93 10.45 1.49
CA LYS A 40 -10.56 9.63 0.32
C LYS A 40 -9.49 10.34 -0.51
N PRO A 41 -8.63 9.59 -1.23
CA PRO A 41 -7.72 10.18 -2.20
C PRO A 41 -8.50 10.90 -3.31
N GLU A 42 -7.95 12.01 -3.79
CA GLU A 42 -8.49 12.82 -4.87
C GLU A 42 -8.32 12.11 -6.23
N PRO A 43 -9.24 12.35 -7.18
CA PRO A 43 -9.10 11.83 -8.53
C PRO A 43 -7.88 12.44 -9.22
N ALA A 44 -7.22 11.64 -10.07
CA ALA A 44 -6.07 12.11 -10.83
C ALA A 44 -6.46 13.23 -11.81
N THR A 45 -5.88 14.41 -11.65
CA THR A 45 -5.98 15.53 -12.60
C THR A 45 -4.81 15.54 -13.60
N SER A 46 -4.98 16.30 -14.69
CA SER A 46 -4.00 16.44 -15.79
C SER A 46 -2.75 17.25 -15.45
N ASP A 47 -2.82 18.13 -14.44
CA ASP A 47 -1.72 18.98 -13.97
C ASP A 47 -0.74 18.26 -13.02
N GLY A 48 -1.12 17.09 -12.48
CA GLY A 48 -0.24 16.04 -11.96
C GLY A 48 0.69 16.39 -10.77
N GLN A 49 0.76 17.66 -10.36
CA GLN A 49 1.73 18.20 -9.41
C GLN A 49 1.09 18.82 -8.16
N THR A 50 -0.18 19.19 -8.24
CA THR A 50 -0.94 19.96 -7.24
C THR A 50 -1.64 19.06 -6.23
N ASP A 51 -2.08 17.88 -6.65
CA ASP A 51 -2.77 16.93 -5.77
C ASP A 51 -1.81 16.28 -4.78
N HIS A 52 -2.06 16.55 -3.50
CA HIS A 52 -1.24 16.08 -2.39
C HIS A 52 -1.76 14.81 -1.74
N TYR A 53 -2.94 14.31 -2.14
CA TYR A 53 -3.46 13.03 -1.70
C TYR A 53 -4.13 12.27 -2.87
N ARG A 54 -3.40 11.42 -3.59
CA ARG A 54 -3.92 10.75 -4.80
C ARG A 54 -3.28 9.42 -5.12
N PHE A 55 -3.97 8.65 -5.95
CA PHE A 55 -3.41 7.48 -6.61
C PHE A 55 -2.50 7.86 -7.79
N GLU A 56 -1.58 6.96 -8.14
CA GLU A 56 -0.77 7.01 -9.36
C GLU A 56 0.04 8.31 -9.51
N ARG A 57 0.62 8.81 -8.41
CA ARG A 57 1.33 10.10 -8.44
C ARG A 57 2.62 9.96 -9.25
N PRO A 58 2.82 10.74 -10.33
CA PRO A 58 4.02 10.67 -11.14
C PRO A 58 5.24 11.19 -10.36
N VAL A 59 6.36 10.46 -10.46
CA VAL A 59 7.64 10.84 -9.85
C VAL A 59 8.78 10.70 -10.85
N ARG A 60 9.80 11.54 -10.66
CA ARG A 60 11.06 11.49 -11.41
C ARG A 60 12.14 10.95 -10.48
N PHE A 61 12.71 9.79 -10.82
CA PHE A 61 13.89 9.26 -10.16
C PHE A 61 15.13 9.82 -10.85
N ILE A 62 16.00 10.44 -10.06
CA ILE A 62 17.29 10.94 -10.52
C ILE A 62 18.33 10.07 -9.81
N HIS A 63 18.69 8.94 -10.41
CA HIS A 63 19.76 8.08 -9.90
C HIS A 63 20.87 8.05 -10.96
N THR A 64 22.12 8.32 -10.53
CA THR A 64 23.34 8.26 -11.36
C THR A 64 23.30 9.09 -12.67
N GLY A 65 22.70 10.29 -12.65
CA GLY A 65 22.64 11.17 -13.83
C GLY A 65 21.65 10.73 -14.93
N ARG A 66 20.93 9.62 -14.74
CA ARG A 66 19.88 9.17 -15.66
C ARG A 66 18.52 9.37 -15.02
N GLU A 67 17.68 10.11 -15.73
CA GLU A 67 16.30 10.32 -15.29
C GLU A 67 15.43 9.13 -15.66
N ARG A 68 14.65 8.64 -14.69
CA ARG A 68 13.60 7.65 -14.89
C ARG A 68 12.27 8.22 -14.41
N ARG A 69 11.20 7.93 -15.13
CA ARG A 69 9.84 8.21 -14.69
C ARG A 69 9.28 6.96 -14.04
N GLY A 70 8.54 7.14 -12.96
CA GLY A 70 7.63 6.12 -12.45
C GLY A 70 6.49 6.77 -11.71
N ARG A 71 5.81 5.98 -10.89
CA ARG A 71 4.64 6.41 -10.14
C ARG A 71 4.67 5.81 -8.75
N ILE A 72 3.99 6.49 -7.85
CA ILE A 72 3.65 6.00 -6.52
C ILE A 72 2.20 5.54 -6.58
N ASP A 73 1.91 4.32 -6.10
CA ASP A 73 0.55 3.78 -6.16
C ASP A 73 -0.45 4.66 -5.37
N LEU A 74 -0.14 5.03 -4.12
CA LEU A 74 -0.90 6.01 -3.33
C LEU A 74 0.00 6.93 -2.51
N TYR A 75 -0.17 8.24 -2.68
CA TYR A 75 0.63 9.28 -2.04
C TYR A 75 -0.22 10.21 -1.20
N ARG A 76 0.20 10.50 0.04
CA ARG A 76 -0.32 11.61 0.84
C ARG A 76 0.82 12.47 1.41
N ARG A 77 0.92 13.73 0.96
CA ARG A 77 2.00 14.67 1.34
C ARG A 77 2.09 14.83 2.85
N GLY A 78 3.29 14.62 3.40
CA GLY A 78 3.54 14.75 4.84
C GLY A 78 2.94 13.63 5.68
N CYS A 79 2.34 12.60 5.07
CA CYS A 79 1.77 11.47 5.78
C CYS A 79 2.45 10.16 5.38
N PHE A 80 2.28 9.71 4.14
CA PHE A 80 2.79 8.41 3.70
C PHE A 80 2.95 8.28 2.19
N VAL A 81 3.73 7.27 1.82
CA VAL A 81 3.77 6.64 0.50
C VAL A 81 3.32 5.20 0.73
N MET A 82 2.33 4.73 -0.03
CA MET A 82 1.81 3.38 0.06
C MET A 82 1.93 2.73 -1.32
N GLU A 83 2.66 1.62 -1.39
CA GLU A 83 2.91 0.83 -2.60
C GLU A 83 2.31 -0.56 -2.42
N GLY A 84 1.50 -1.00 -3.37
CA GLY A 84 1.03 -2.37 -3.42
C GLY A 84 2.16 -3.27 -3.90
N LYS A 85 2.52 -4.28 -3.12
CA LYS A 85 3.55 -5.25 -3.51
C LYS A 85 3.06 -6.66 -3.33
N GLN A 86 3.24 -7.45 -4.39
CA GLN A 86 3.06 -8.88 -4.33
C GLN A 86 4.17 -9.48 -3.47
N GLY A 87 3.78 -10.03 -2.33
CA GLY A 87 4.59 -11.02 -1.65
C GLY A 87 4.75 -12.20 -2.61
N GLN A 88 5.98 -12.58 -2.94
CA GLN A 88 6.15 -13.96 -3.39
C GLN A 88 5.86 -14.82 -2.17
N ASP A 89 5.03 -15.86 -2.31
CA ASP A 89 5.00 -16.97 -1.36
C ASP A 89 6.36 -17.70 -1.44
N GLY A 90 7.42 -17.00 -1.05
CA GLY A 90 8.76 -17.53 -0.90
C GLY A 90 8.77 -18.26 0.42
N ALA A 91 8.71 -19.59 0.35
CA ALA A 91 9.02 -20.56 1.40
C ALA A 91 8.97 -19.99 2.83
N ASP A 92 7.82 -20.16 3.49
CA ASP A 92 7.68 -20.26 4.95
C ASP A 92 8.72 -19.45 5.76
N GLN A 93 8.70 -18.12 5.62
CA GLN A 93 9.34 -17.27 6.63
C GLN A 93 8.37 -17.20 7.80
N SER A 94 8.43 -18.25 8.64
CA SER A 94 7.67 -18.38 9.87
C SER A 94 7.82 -17.12 10.74
N GLU A 95 6.80 -16.83 11.57
CA GLU A 95 6.85 -15.71 12.52
C GLU A 95 8.11 -15.75 13.40
N ASP A 96 8.63 -16.96 13.68
CA ASP A 96 9.90 -17.19 14.39
C ASP A 96 11.11 -16.60 13.66
N ALA A 97 11.16 -16.65 12.32
CA ALA A 97 12.23 -16.06 11.54
C ALA A 97 12.21 -14.53 11.60
N GLN A 98 11.02 -13.91 11.67
CA GLN A 98 10.90 -12.46 11.85
C GLN A 98 11.24 -12.02 13.28
N LEU A 99 10.88 -12.80 14.29
CA LEU A 99 11.24 -12.58 15.70
C LEU A 99 12.75 -12.71 15.95
N ALA A 100 13.44 -13.62 15.24
CA ALA A 100 14.89 -13.77 15.32
C ALA A 100 15.64 -12.52 14.83
N LEU A 101 15.15 -11.84 13.78
CA LEU A 101 15.73 -10.58 13.30
C LEU A 101 15.67 -9.44 14.32
N LEU A 102 14.69 -9.45 15.23
CA LEU A 102 14.53 -8.44 16.27
C LEU A 102 15.35 -8.74 17.53
N THR A 103 15.65 -10.02 17.76
CA THR A 103 16.31 -10.49 18.99
C THR A 103 17.81 -10.74 18.81
N GLY A 104 18.33 -10.70 17.57
CA GLY A 104 19.76 -10.81 17.27
C GLY A 104 20.35 -12.18 17.60
N GLN A 105 19.52 -13.20 17.79
CA GLN A 105 19.98 -14.57 17.89
C GLN A 105 20.00 -15.18 16.49
N ASP A 106 21.20 -15.22 15.90
CA ASP A 106 21.46 -16.04 14.72
C ASP A 106 21.11 -17.50 15.05
N ALA A 107 20.23 -18.10 14.24
CA ALA A 107 19.94 -19.52 14.29
C ALA A 107 21.22 -20.34 14.00
N PRO A 108 21.40 -21.52 14.62
CA PRO A 108 22.63 -22.30 14.56
C PRO A 108 23.05 -22.75 13.15
#